data_AF-A0A2I0SR15-F1
#
_entry.id   AF-A0A2I0SR15-F1
#
_cell.length_a   1.000
_cell.length_b   1.000
_cell.length_c   1.000
_cell.angle_alpha   90.00
_cell.angle_beta   90.00
_cell.angle_gamma   90.00
#
_symmetry.space_group_name_H-M   'P 1'
#
loop_
_entity.id
_entity.type
_entity.pdbx_description
1 polymer ?
#
loop_
_entity_poly.entity_id
_entity_poly.type
_entity_poly.pdbx_seq_one_letter_code
_entity_poly.pdbx_strand_id
1 'polypeptide(L)'
;MLSALLGMHDDLAIAERSINVHRDHLARLVHPERQIGRHEVSHLLDGSRRLAEAVAVRDVQAKSVAAVLQSLARVPAPTPSPPIPSPPLPAPPLSARTAARNR
;
A
#
# COMPACT_ATOMS: atom_id res chain seq x y z
N MET A 1 7.40 16.82 -1.39
CA MET A 1 6.76 15.49 -1.24
C MET A 1 5.41 15.43 -1.94
N LEU A 2 4.45 16.31 -1.61
CA LEU A 2 3.15 16.39 -2.32
C LEU A 2 3.31 16.55 -3.83
N SER A 3 4.19 17.46 -4.28
CA SER A 3 4.48 17.65 -5.71
C SER A 3 5.02 16.39 -6.41
N ALA A 4 5.76 15.53 -5.68
CA ALA A 4 6.25 14.28 -6.24
C ALA A 4 5.11 13.25 -6.39
N LEU A 5 4.20 13.17 -5.41
CA LEU A 5 2.99 12.35 -5.51
C LEU A 5 2.07 12.80 -6.65
N LEU A 6 1.94 14.12 -6.86
CA LEU A 6 1.18 14.68 -7.98
C LEU A 6 1.84 14.34 -9.33
N GLY A 7 3.16 14.50 -9.45
CA GLY A 7 3.89 14.10 -10.65
C GLY A 7 3.75 12.60 -10.95
N MET A 8 3.85 11.74 -9.95
CA MET A 8 3.64 10.29 -10.11
C MET A 8 2.20 9.93 -10.49
N HIS A 9 1.21 10.69 -10.01
CA HIS A 9 -0.19 10.52 -10.41
C HIS A 9 -0.39 10.90 -11.89
N ASP A 10 0.20 12.00 -12.34
CA ASP A 10 0.11 12.42 -13.74
C ASP A 10 0.77 11.41 -14.67
N ASP A 11 1.95 10.90 -14.28
CA ASP A 11 2.64 9.82 -14.98
C ASP A 11 1.79 8.55 -15.08
N LEU A 12 1.08 8.19 -14.01
CA LEU A 12 0.13 7.08 -13.99
C LEU A 12 -1.07 7.30 -14.91
N ALA A 13 -1.66 8.51 -14.88
CA ALA A 13 -2.78 8.87 -15.73
C ALA A 13 -2.39 8.83 -17.23
N ILE A 14 -1.17 9.22 -17.56
CA ILE A 14 -0.62 9.11 -18.92
C ILE A 14 -0.51 7.64 -19.34
N ALA A 15 0.02 6.77 -18.47
CA ALA A 15 0.14 5.34 -18.76
C ALA A 15 -1.24 4.69 -18.98
N GLU A 16 -2.23 5.00 -18.13
CA GLU A 16 -3.60 4.51 -18.29
C GLU A 16 -4.24 4.98 -19.60
N ARG A 17 -4.00 6.24 -20.00
CA ARG A 17 -4.47 6.74 -21.28
C ARG A 17 -3.82 6.02 -22.45
N SER A 18 -2.53 5.72 -22.37
CA SER A 18 -1.80 4.95 -23.39
C SER A 18 -2.36 3.53 -23.53
N ILE A 19 -2.69 2.87 -22.42
CA ILE A 19 -3.34 1.55 -22.40
C ILE A 19 -4.67 1.61 -23.15
N ASN A 20 -5.53 2.59 -22.85
CA ASN A 20 -6.81 2.75 -23.53
C ASN A 20 -6.65 2.95 -25.04
N VAL A 21 -5.71 3.81 -25.45
CA VAL A 21 -5.42 4.05 -26.88
C VAL A 21 -4.98 2.77 -27.60
N HIS A 22 -4.03 2.02 -27.04
CA HIS A 22 -3.55 0.78 -27.65
C HIS A 22 -4.61 -0.32 -27.65
N ARG A 23 -5.37 -0.46 -26.56
CA ARG A 23 -6.47 -1.42 -26.45
C ARG A 23 -7.56 -1.12 -27.49
N ASP A 24 -7.98 0.14 -27.63
CA ASP A 24 -9.02 0.52 -28.58
C ASP A 24 -8.54 0.36 -30.02
N HIS A 25 -7.26 0.61 -30.30
CA HIS A 25 -6.67 0.32 -31.61
C HIS A 25 -6.67 -1.18 -31.92
N LEU A 26 -6.24 -2.02 -30.98
CA LEU A 26 -6.27 -3.47 -31.15
C LEU A 26 -7.70 -3.99 -31.32
N ALA A 27 -8.66 -3.49 -30.54
CA ALA A 27 -10.08 -3.86 -30.65
C ALA A 27 -10.65 -3.60 -32.05
N ARG A 28 -10.24 -2.51 -32.70
CA ARG A 28 -10.59 -2.22 -34.09
C ARG A 28 -9.96 -3.19 -35.08
N LEU A 29 -8.73 -3.64 -34.83
CA LEU A 29 -8.03 -4.59 -35.70
C LEU A 29 -8.57 -6.02 -35.61
N VAL A 30 -9.01 -6.45 -34.42
CA VAL A 30 -9.51 -7.82 -34.16
C VAL A 30 -11.04 -7.94 -34.26
N HIS A 31 -11.70 -6.96 -34.87
CA HIS A 31 -13.16 -6.95 -34.95
C HIS A 31 -13.68 -8.22 -35.66
N PRO A 32 -14.72 -8.92 -35.16
CA PRO A 32 -15.07 -10.26 -35.62
C PRO A 32 -15.47 -10.32 -37.10
N GLU A 33 -16.01 -9.22 -37.64
CA GLU A 33 -16.41 -9.13 -39.04
C GLU A 33 -15.25 -8.77 -39.98
N ARG A 34 -14.05 -8.53 -39.44
CA ARG A 34 -12.89 -8.08 -40.20
C ARG A 34 -11.91 -9.23 -40.43
N GLN A 35 -11.59 -9.50 -41.69
CA GLN A 35 -10.51 -10.43 -42.02
C GLN A 35 -9.15 -9.78 -41.74
N ILE A 36 -8.30 -10.48 -41.01
CA ILE A 36 -6.95 -10.00 -40.68
C ILE A 36 -6.02 -10.31 -41.84
N GLY A 37 -5.56 -9.27 -42.53
CA GLY A 37 -4.58 -9.40 -43.61
C GLY A 37 -3.17 -9.72 -43.11
N ARG A 38 -2.30 -10.30 -43.95
CA ARG A 38 -0.90 -10.63 -43.62
C ARG A 38 -0.09 -9.45 -43.04
N HIS A 39 -0.34 -8.24 -43.53
CA HIS A 39 0.33 -7.01 -43.08
C HIS A 39 -0.26 -6.46 -41.77
N GLU A 40 -1.48 -6.87 -41.43
CA GLU A 40 -2.16 -6.45 -40.21
C GLU A 40 -1.75 -7.30 -39.02
N VAL A 41 -1.28 -8.53 -39.26
CA VAL A 41 -0.66 -9.37 -38.23
C VAL A 41 0.54 -8.64 -37.59
N SER A 42 1.39 -7.98 -38.39
CA SER A 42 2.48 -7.18 -37.83
C SER A 42 2.00 -5.98 -37.02
N HIS A 43 0.93 -5.31 -37.43
CA HIS A 43 0.34 -4.21 -36.66
C HIS A 43 -0.31 -4.69 -35.37
N LEU A 44 -0.91 -5.88 -35.38
CA LEU A 44 -1.49 -6.52 -34.20
C LEU A 44 -0.40 -6.91 -33.20
N LEU A 45 0.71 -7.49 -33.67
CA LEU A 45 1.87 -7.81 -32.83
C LEU A 45 2.52 -6.55 -32.25
N ASP A 46 2.75 -5.52 -33.07
CA ASP A 46 3.31 -4.24 -32.61
C ASP A 46 2.38 -3.54 -31.60
N GLY A 47 1.08 -3.49 -31.91
CA GLY A 47 0.07 -2.93 -31.02
C GLY A 47 -0.03 -3.69 -29.70
N SER A 48 0.06 -5.02 -29.73
CA SER A 48 0.05 -5.86 -28.52
C SER A 48 1.31 -5.64 -27.68
N ARG A 49 2.46 -5.50 -28.33
CA ARG A 49 3.72 -5.16 -27.66
C ARG A 49 3.63 -3.79 -26.97
N ARG A 50 3.17 -2.75 -27.68
CA ARG A 50 2.99 -1.41 -27.11
C ARG A 50 2.00 -1.39 -25.96
N LEU A 51 0.91 -2.17 -26.05
CA LEU A 51 -0.03 -2.34 -24.94
C LEU A 51 0.66 -2.97 -23.72
N ALA A 52 1.45 -4.04 -23.91
CA ALA A 52 2.18 -4.68 -22.83
C ALA A 52 3.21 -3.74 -22.18
N GLU A 53 3.93 -2.95 -22.98
CA GLU A 53 4.87 -1.94 -22.50
C GLU A 53 4.15 -0.87 -21.66
N ALA A 54 3.00 -0.37 -22.11
CA ALA A 54 2.20 0.60 -21.34
C ALA A 54 1.68 0.03 -20.02
N VAL A 55 1.23 -1.23 -20.01
CA VAL A 55 0.82 -1.94 -18.78
C VAL A 55 1.99 -2.11 -17.82
N ALA A 56 3.18 -2.47 -18.32
CA ALA A 56 4.37 -2.62 -17.49
C ALA A 56 4.77 -1.29 -16.82
N VAL A 57 4.72 -0.17 -17.56
CA VAL A 57 4.96 1.17 -16.99
C VAL A 57 3.94 1.51 -15.90
N ARG A 58 2.66 1.30 -16.17
CA ARG A 58 1.56 1.52 -15.21
C ARG A 58 1.77 0.72 -13.92
N ASP A 59 2.21 -0.54 -14.02
CA ASP A 59 2.45 -1.39 -12.86
C ASP A 59 3.67 -0.97 -12.04
N VAL A 60 4.74 -0.51 -12.70
CA VAL A 60 5.90 0.06 -12.00
C VAL A 60 5.50 1.33 -11.26
N GLN A 61 4.78 2.25 -11.91
CA GLN A 61 4.31 3.48 -11.30
C GLN A 61 3.37 3.22 -10.12
N ALA A 62 2.41 2.29 -10.27
CA ALA A 62 1.51 1.91 -9.19
C ALA A 62 2.26 1.36 -7.97
N LYS A 63 3.29 0.52 -8.18
CA LYS A 63 4.15 0.02 -7.09
C LYS A 63 4.94 1.14 -6.42
N SER A 64 5.52 2.04 -7.20
CA SER A 64 6.28 3.18 -6.68
C SER A 64 5.39 4.12 -5.86
N VAL A 65 4.20 4.46 -6.34
CA VAL A 65 3.23 5.29 -5.61
C VAL A 65 2.81 4.60 -4.32
N ALA A 66 2.48 3.31 -4.37
CA ALA A 66 2.11 2.56 -3.17
C ALA A 66 3.22 2.54 -2.11
N ALA A 67 4.48 2.36 -2.53
CA ALA A 67 5.63 2.39 -1.63
C ALA A 67 5.83 3.78 -0.98
N VAL A 68 5.64 4.86 -1.74
CA VAL A 68 5.70 6.23 -1.20
C VAL A 68 4.55 6.47 -0.22
N LEU A 69 3.34 6.05 -0.54
CA LEU A 69 2.20 6.19 0.38
C LEU A 69 2.40 5.38 1.67
N GLN A 70 2.97 4.17 1.58
CA GLN A 70 3.32 3.37 2.75
C GLN A 70 4.42 4.02 3.59
N SER A 71 5.45 4.60 2.97
CA SER A 71 6.53 5.26 3.73
C SER A 71 6.04 6.51 4.47
N LEU A 72 4.95 7.13 4.01
CA LEU A 72 4.29 8.25 4.65
C LEU A 72 3.23 7.84 5.68
N ALA A 73 2.80 6.59 5.68
CA ALA A 73 1.80 6.11 6.63
C ALA A 73 2.36 6.14 8.06
N ARG A 74 1.55 6.65 9.00
CA ARG A 74 1.92 6.71 10.42
C ARG A 74 2.00 5.28 10.98
N VAL A 75 3.13 4.92 11.58
CA VAL A 75 3.24 3.70 12.39
C VAL A 75 2.32 3.85 13.62
N PRO A 76 1.43 2.89 13.90
CA PRO A 76 0.64 2.91 15.14
C PRO A 76 1.59 3.00 16.34
N ALA A 77 1.33 3.92 17.26
CA ALA A 77 2.10 4.00 18.49
C ALA A 77 2.04 2.63 19.20
N PRO A 78 3.17 2.13 19.74
CA PRO A 78 3.17 0.88 20.47
C PRO A 78 2.13 0.96 21.60
N THR A 79 1.31 -0.07 21.71
CA THR A 79 0.29 -0.19 22.75
C THR A 79 0.97 0.00 24.11
N PRO A 80 0.52 0.93 24.96
CA PRO A 80 1.12 1.11 26.28
C PRO A 80 1.04 -0.20 27.05
N SER A 81 2.19 -0.69 27.52
CA SER A 81 2.26 -1.88 28.38
C SER A 81 1.36 -1.69 29.60
N PRO A 82 0.64 -2.74 30.05
CA PRO A 82 -0.19 -2.63 31.24
C PRO A 82 0.67 -2.22 32.44
N PRO A 83 0.14 -1.36 33.34
CA PRO A 83 0.88 -0.94 34.52
C PRO A 83 1.27 -2.16 35.35
N ILE A 84 2.55 -2.23 35.73
CA ILE A 84 3.06 -3.26 36.63
C ILE A 84 2.31 -3.11 37.98
N PRO A 85 1.71 -4.18 38.52
CA PRO A 85 1.04 -4.10 39.81
C PRO A 85 2.05 -3.70 40.90
N SER A 86 1.71 -2.64 41.65
CA SER A 86 2.52 -2.15 42.77
C SER A 86 2.73 -3.24 43.82
N PRO A 87 3.93 -3.36 44.42
CA PRO A 87 4.17 -4.32 45.49
C PRO A 87 3.28 -4.05 46.70
N PRO A 88 2.85 -5.08 47.45
CA PRO A 88 1.99 -4.91 48.60
C PRO A 88 2.69 -4.07 49.69
N LEU A 89 1.95 -3.12 50.25
CA LEU A 89 2.42 -2.27 51.35
C LEU A 89 2.76 -3.12 52.59
N PRO A 90 3.83 -2.77 53.35
CA PRO A 90 4.18 -3.49 54.57
C PRO A 90 3.05 -3.42 55.59
N ALA A 91 2.78 -4.54 56.26
CA ALA A 91 1.77 -4.61 57.32
C ALA A 91 2.14 -3.68 58.50
N PRO A 92 1.16 -3.01 59.13
CA PRO A 92 1.43 -2.15 60.27
C PRO A 92 1.95 -2.96 61.47
N PRO A 93 2.86 -2.40 62.29
CA PRO A 93 3.43 -3.10 63.42
C PRO A 93 2.35 -3.39 64.47
N LEU A 94 2.28 -4.66 64.90
CA LEU A 94 1.45 -5.09 66.03
C LEU A 94 2.02 -4.49 67.33
N SER A 95 1.22 -3.64 67.99
CA SER A 95 1.54 -3.11 69.32
C SER A 95 1.69 -4.25 70.32
N ALA A 96 2.88 -4.40 70.88
CA ALA A 96 3.15 -5.34 71.97
C ALA A 96 2.34 -4.92 73.21
N ARG A 97 1.35 -5.75 73.58
CA ARG A 97 0.56 -5.56 74.80
C ARG A 97 1.40 -5.99 75.99
N THR A 98 1.97 -5.02 76.70
CA THR A 98 2.70 -5.24 77.95
C THR A 98 1.74 -5.78 79.01
N ALA A 99 1.97 -7.00 79.49
CA ALA A 99 1.26 -7.57 80.61
C ALA A 99 1.71 -6.89 81.91
N ALA A 100 0.90 -5.95 82.41
CA ALA A 100 1.07 -5.43 83.76
C ALA A 100 0.42 -6.40 84.75
N ARG A 101 1.25 -7.18 85.42
CA ARG A 101 0.89 -8.02 86.58
C ARG A 101 0.93 -7.13 87.83
N ASN A 102 -0.18 -7.02 88.55
CA ASN A 102 -0.18 -6.49 89.91
C ASN A 102 -0.93 -7.43 90.88
N ARG A 103 -0.39 -7.48 92.10
CA ARG A 103 -0.71 -8.32 93.26
C ARG A 103 -2.04 -7.94 93.92
#